data_AF-A0A2V9GGR4-F1
#
_entry.id   AF-A0A2V9GGR4-F1
#
_cell.length_a   1.000
_cell.length_b   1.000
_cell.length_c   1.000
_cell.angle_alpha   90.00
_cell.angle_beta   90.00
_cell.angle_gamma   90.00
#
_symmetry.space_group_name_H-M   'P 1'
#
loop_
_entity.id
_entity.type
_entity.pdbx_description
1 polymer ?
#
loop_
_entity_poly.entity_id
_entity_poly.type
_entity_poly.pdbx_seq_one_letter_code
_entity_poly.pdbx_strand_id
1 'polypeptide(L)'
;MRRCGLSLGAALLFSFPASEAFAVEQSPAVSGDEQFNGRRDIKTTGERPRAWWLEIENAGTPALQGKFISAFAGDLNMIEEISINDHKLRFGWTRRERPSPGVEPVTRILVYTAKLANGKLQGAFEVEGSNQPLEWTGVRAPMIKDTDDGTWQEGMPIELFNGENMTGWVSWDGREPVGWSVKDGALASTGRGQDIVTQQKFWNFKLHVQFRLAQHSNSGVALRNRYEVQILDDYGRPPNAHSAGALYSRIAPSENASKPANEWETYDIRLVGRQVTVVFNGKKVIEKGVIDGLTAMAHDADEGEPGGIALQGDHGPVEFRKITITSLMNY
;
A
#
# COMPACT_ATOMS: atom_id res chain seq x y z
N MET A 1 62.19 -51.35 -5.82
CA MET A 1 61.07 -51.84 -6.64
C MET A 1 59.83 -51.94 -5.78
N ARG A 2 58.84 -51.06 -5.97
CA ARG A 2 57.40 -51.34 -5.82
C ARG A 2 56.62 -50.09 -6.25
N ARG A 3 55.54 -50.34 -6.98
CA ARG A 3 54.87 -49.48 -7.97
C ARG A 3 53.97 -48.42 -7.33
N CYS A 4 53.92 -47.25 -7.96
CA CYS A 4 52.81 -46.30 -7.90
C CYS A 4 51.50 -46.94 -8.39
N GLY A 5 50.41 -46.72 -7.66
CA GLY A 5 49.04 -46.88 -8.14
C GLY A 5 48.30 -45.57 -7.91
N LEU A 6 48.01 -44.84 -9.00
CA LEU A 6 47.07 -43.71 -9.00
C LEU A 6 45.64 -44.27 -8.81
N SER A 7 44.94 -43.77 -7.79
CA SER A 7 43.50 -43.95 -7.65
C SER A 7 42.82 -42.69 -8.19
N LEU A 8 42.14 -42.82 -9.34
CA LEU A 8 41.19 -41.83 -9.85
C LEU A 8 40.00 -41.75 -8.88
N GLY A 9 39.88 -40.67 -8.11
CA GLY A 9 38.66 -40.34 -7.38
C GLY A 9 37.64 -39.75 -8.35
N ALA A 10 36.54 -40.46 -8.60
CA ALA A 10 35.41 -39.95 -9.36
C ALA A 10 34.79 -38.76 -8.60
N ALA A 11 34.81 -37.58 -9.21
CA ALA A 11 34.04 -36.44 -8.74
C ALA A 11 32.55 -36.73 -8.99
N LEU A 12 31.83 -37.05 -7.91
CA LEU A 12 30.37 -37.04 -7.89
C LEU A 12 29.92 -35.59 -8.06
N LEU A 13 29.57 -35.21 -9.30
CA LEU A 13 28.77 -34.03 -9.58
C LEU A 13 27.42 -34.23 -8.91
N PHE A 14 27.23 -33.60 -7.74
CA PHE A 14 25.90 -33.43 -7.17
C PHE A 14 25.13 -32.47 -8.08
N SER A 15 24.36 -33.04 -8.99
CA SER A 15 23.26 -32.35 -9.66
C SER A 15 22.25 -31.98 -8.57
N PHE A 16 22.22 -30.72 -8.14
CA PHE A 16 21.10 -30.20 -7.37
C PHE A 16 19.83 -30.33 -8.23
N PRO A 17 18.73 -30.88 -7.72
CA PRO A 17 17.47 -30.81 -8.45
C PRO A 17 17.14 -29.33 -8.64
N ALA A 18 16.85 -28.93 -9.89
CA ALA A 18 16.21 -27.67 -10.14
C ALA A 18 14.95 -27.61 -9.27
N SER A 19 14.77 -26.52 -8.53
CA SER A 19 13.48 -26.17 -7.95
C SER A 19 12.45 -26.32 -9.07
N GLU A 20 11.53 -27.27 -8.94
CA GLU A 20 10.41 -27.38 -9.87
C GLU A 20 9.71 -26.01 -9.84
N ALA A 21 9.85 -25.25 -10.92
CA ALA A 21 8.99 -24.13 -11.16
C ALA A 21 7.56 -24.68 -11.19
N PHE A 22 6.63 -23.99 -10.54
CA PHE A 22 5.22 -24.33 -10.58
C PHE A 22 4.79 -24.44 -12.04
N ALA A 23 4.52 -25.66 -12.49
CA ALA A 23 3.92 -25.89 -13.79
C ALA A 23 2.46 -25.41 -13.69
N VAL A 24 2.22 -24.17 -14.14
CA VAL A 24 0.86 -23.67 -14.33
C VAL A 24 0.31 -24.34 -15.59
N GLU A 25 -0.29 -25.51 -15.42
CA GLU A 25 -1.07 -26.14 -16.48
C GLU A 25 -2.37 -25.32 -16.63
N GLN A 26 -2.40 -24.47 -17.67
CA GLN A 26 -3.61 -23.72 -18.01
C GLN A 26 -4.61 -24.67 -18.68
N SER A 27 -5.76 -24.87 -18.05
CA SER A 27 -6.89 -25.54 -18.69
C SER A 27 -7.43 -24.69 -19.84
N PRO A 28 -8.02 -25.30 -20.89
CA PRO A 28 -8.69 -24.54 -21.94
C PRO A 28 -9.75 -23.61 -21.34
N ALA A 29 -9.90 -22.42 -21.94
CA ALA A 29 -10.86 -21.41 -21.50
C ALA A 29 -12.26 -22.02 -21.29
N VAL A 30 -12.76 -21.94 -20.06
CA VAL A 30 -14.11 -22.42 -19.70
C VAL A 30 -15.06 -21.22 -19.70
N SER A 31 -16.21 -21.38 -20.37
CA SER A 31 -17.28 -20.38 -20.36
C SER A 31 -17.65 -20.00 -18.92
N GLY A 32 -17.60 -18.71 -18.59
CA GLY A 32 -17.99 -18.18 -17.28
C GLY A 32 -16.82 -17.69 -16.42
N ASP A 33 -15.58 -18.00 -16.76
CA ASP A 33 -14.40 -17.51 -16.05
C ASP A 33 -14.15 -16.01 -16.28
N GLU A 34 -14.76 -15.42 -17.31
CA GLU A 34 -14.72 -13.98 -17.57
C GLU A 34 -15.29 -13.16 -16.40
N GLN A 35 -16.08 -13.77 -15.52
CA GLN A 35 -16.64 -13.13 -14.34
C GLN A 35 -15.59 -12.77 -13.27
N PHE A 36 -14.41 -13.40 -13.31
CA PHE A 36 -13.29 -13.03 -12.44
C PHE A 36 -12.71 -11.66 -12.81
N ASN A 37 -12.92 -11.19 -14.05
CA ASN A 37 -12.37 -9.92 -14.51
C ASN A 37 -12.82 -8.71 -13.67
N GLY A 38 -11.93 -7.73 -13.67
CA GLY A 38 -12.07 -6.43 -13.03
C GLY A 38 -11.59 -6.39 -11.59
N ARG A 39 -11.73 -5.20 -11.02
CA ARG A 39 -11.21 -4.80 -9.72
C ARG A 39 -12.03 -5.34 -8.55
N ARG A 40 -11.36 -5.73 -7.47
CA ARG A 40 -11.96 -6.25 -6.23
C ARG A 40 -11.31 -5.64 -5.00
N ASP A 41 -12.14 -5.10 -4.12
CA ASP A 41 -11.75 -4.67 -2.77
C ASP A 41 -11.84 -5.89 -1.86
N ILE A 42 -10.75 -6.22 -1.18
CA ILE A 42 -10.64 -7.45 -0.38
C ILE A 42 -10.56 -7.11 1.10
N LYS A 43 -11.36 -7.83 1.89
CA LYS A 43 -11.37 -7.80 3.36
C LYS A 43 -10.98 -9.18 3.90
N THR A 44 -10.17 -9.21 4.95
CA THR A 44 -9.76 -10.43 5.65
C THR A 44 -10.56 -10.61 6.95
N THR A 45 -10.74 -11.85 7.41
CA THR A 45 -11.53 -12.16 8.62
C THR A 45 -10.72 -12.21 9.93
N GLY A 46 -9.46 -11.77 9.91
CA GLY A 46 -8.56 -11.82 11.07
C GLY A 46 -8.73 -10.64 12.04
N GLU A 47 -8.14 -10.77 13.24
CA GLU A 47 -8.16 -9.73 14.30
C GLU A 47 -7.59 -8.37 13.85
N ARG A 48 -6.75 -8.38 12.81
CA ARG A 48 -6.28 -7.18 12.12
C ARG A 48 -6.78 -7.24 10.68
N PRO A 49 -7.92 -6.61 10.37
CA PRO A 49 -8.41 -6.55 8.99
C PRO A 49 -7.34 -5.87 8.13
N ARG A 50 -7.15 -6.42 6.93
CA ARG A 50 -6.18 -5.92 5.97
C ARG A 50 -6.91 -5.30 4.79
N ALA A 51 -6.43 -4.15 4.35
CA ALA A 51 -6.85 -3.56 3.11
C ALA A 51 -6.08 -4.21 1.95
N TRP A 52 -6.76 -5.08 1.21
CA TRP A 52 -6.20 -5.72 0.03
C TRP A 52 -7.00 -5.34 -1.20
N TRP A 53 -6.37 -5.50 -2.35
CA TRP A 53 -6.96 -5.16 -3.62
C TRP A 53 -6.44 -6.11 -4.70
N LEU A 54 -7.33 -6.52 -5.61
CA LEU A 54 -7.04 -7.45 -6.70
C LEU A 54 -7.69 -6.96 -7.99
N GLU A 55 -6.96 -6.98 -9.09
CA GLU A 55 -7.50 -6.77 -10.44
C GLU A 55 -7.08 -7.91 -11.33
N ILE A 56 -8.06 -8.50 -12.01
CA ILE A 56 -7.86 -9.58 -12.97
C ILE A 56 -8.28 -9.06 -14.34
N GLU A 57 -7.46 -9.35 -15.34
CA GLU A 57 -7.73 -9.02 -16.73
C GLU A 57 -7.59 -10.26 -17.61
N ASN A 58 -8.37 -10.30 -18.68
CA ASN A 58 -8.35 -11.36 -19.70
C ASN A 58 -8.62 -12.78 -19.15
N ALA A 59 -9.32 -12.91 -18.03
CA ALA A 59 -9.85 -14.20 -17.60
C ALA A 59 -10.77 -14.79 -18.67
N GLY A 60 -10.64 -16.11 -18.90
CA GLY A 60 -11.23 -16.80 -20.05
C GLY A 60 -10.33 -16.82 -21.30
N THR A 61 -9.09 -16.32 -21.21
CA THR A 61 -8.12 -16.35 -22.32
C THR A 61 -6.73 -16.80 -21.84
N PRO A 62 -5.83 -17.22 -22.75
CA PRO A 62 -4.43 -17.50 -22.42
C PRO A 62 -3.64 -16.26 -21.92
N ALA A 63 -4.16 -15.05 -22.14
CA ALA A 63 -3.53 -13.79 -21.74
C ALA A 63 -3.95 -13.33 -20.33
N LEU A 64 -4.45 -14.25 -19.49
CA LEU A 64 -4.83 -14.00 -18.10
C LEU A 64 -3.67 -13.36 -17.34
N GLN A 65 -3.96 -12.22 -16.72
CA GLN A 65 -3.02 -11.50 -15.89
C GLN A 65 -3.74 -10.86 -14.69
N GLY A 66 -2.97 -10.42 -13.70
CA GLY A 66 -3.54 -9.64 -12.62
C GLY A 66 -2.53 -8.82 -11.85
N LYS A 67 -3.08 -7.90 -11.07
CA LYS A 67 -2.37 -7.03 -10.15
C LYS A 67 -2.91 -7.23 -8.76
N PHE A 68 -2.04 -7.10 -7.76
CA PHE A 68 -2.43 -7.29 -6.37
C PHE A 68 -1.69 -6.31 -5.46
N ILE A 69 -2.43 -5.78 -4.48
CA ILE A 69 -1.87 -4.98 -3.39
C ILE A 69 -2.18 -5.71 -2.10
N SER A 70 -1.12 -6.03 -1.35
CA SER A 70 -1.21 -6.56 0.00
C SER A 70 -0.63 -5.57 1.00
N ALA A 71 -1.23 -5.50 2.19
CA ALA A 71 -0.81 -4.61 3.27
C ALA A 71 0.60 -4.93 3.85
N PHE A 72 1.31 -5.96 3.37
CA PHE A 72 2.63 -6.29 3.92
C PHE A 72 3.74 -5.33 3.48
N ALA A 73 3.54 -4.58 2.40
CA ALA A 73 4.49 -3.57 1.91
C ALA A 73 3.83 -2.39 1.18
N GLY A 74 2.54 -2.47 0.84
CA GLY A 74 1.83 -1.43 0.08
C GLY A 74 2.21 -1.35 -1.40
N ASP A 75 3.10 -2.21 -1.88
CA ASP A 75 3.51 -2.24 -3.29
C ASP A 75 2.39 -2.77 -4.20
N LEU A 76 2.32 -2.19 -5.40
CA LEU A 76 1.50 -2.72 -6.49
C LEU A 76 2.27 -3.84 -7.17
N ASN A 77 1.86 -5.08 -6.93
CA ASN A 77 2.56 -6.25 -7.45
C ASN A 77 1.86 -6.77 -8.69
N MET A 78 2.63 -6.95 -9.77
CA MET A 78 2.20 -7.82 -10.85
C MET A 78 2.21 -9.25 -10.32
N ILE A 79 1.12 -9.99 -10.57
CA ILE A 79 1.01 -11.37 -10.12
C ILE A 79 1.94 -12.24 -10.99
N GLU A 80 2.85 -12.98 -10.36
CA GLU A 80 3.82 -13.85 -11.04
C GLU A 80 3.15 -15.12 -11.57
N GLU A 81 2.32 -15.74 -10.73
CA GLU A 81 1.60 -16.97 -11.06
C GLU A 81 0.11 -16.75 -10.87
N ILE A 82 -0.68 -16.98 -11.93
CA ILE A 82 -2.14 -16.89 -11.90
C ILE A 82 -2.76 -17.99 -12.75
N SER A 83 -3.82 -18.62 -12.24
CA SER A 83 -4.62 -19.56 -12.98
C SER A 83 -6.08 -19.54 -12.52
N ILE A 84 -6.97 -19.92 -13.43
CA ILE A 84 -8.36 -20.23 -13.12
C ILE A 84 -8.62 -21.62 -13.69
N ASN A 85 -8.88 -22.58 -12.80
CA ASN A 85 -9.18 -23.97 -13.14
C ASN A 85 -10.43 -24.38 -12.36
N ASP A 86 -11.40 -25.02 -13.01
CA ASP A 86 -12.67 -25.45 -12.39
C ASP A 86 -13.37 -24.32 -11.60
N HIS A 87 -13.42 -23.11 -12.19
CA HIS A 87 -13.98 -21.90 -11.57
C HIS A 87 -13.33 -21.53 -10.22
N LYS A 88 -12.08 -21.93 -10.01
CA LYS A 88 -11.26 -21.57 -8.85
C LYS A 88 -10.06 -20.77 -9.31
N LEU A 89 -9.99 -19.53 -8.86
CA LEU A 89 -8.81 -18.69 -8.99
C LEU A 89 -7.72 -19.18 -8.04
N ARG A 90 -6.49 -19.26 -8.55
CA ARG A 90 -5.26 -19.37 -7.75
C ARG A 90 -4.28 -18.31 -8.23
N PHE A 91 -3.64 -17.61 -7.31
CA PHE A 91 -2.51 -16.76 -7.64
C PHE A 91 -1.48 -16.69 -6.50
N GLY A 92 -0.27 -16.26 -6.81
CA GLY A 92 0.80 -16.22 -5.82
C GLY A 92 2.13 -15.65 -6.28
N TRP A 93 3.10 -15.72 -5.36
CA TRP A 93 4.49 -15.30 -5.55
C TRP A 93 5.43 -16.29 -4.87
N THR A 94 6.62 -16.45 -5.45
CA THR A 94 7.72 -17.15 -4.80
C THR A 94 8.59 -16.13 -4.07
N ARG A 95 8.48 -16.07 -2.74
CA ARG A 95 9.27 -15.15 -1.92
C ARG A 95 10.51 -15.84 -1.37
N ARG A 96 11.69 -15.37 -1.77
CA ARG A 96 12.96 -15.73 -1.10
C ARG A 96 13.13 -14.85 0.13
N GLU A 97 13.22 -15.44 1.31
CA GLU A 97 13.57 -14.68 2.51
C GLU A 97 14.99 -14.13 2.41
N ARG A 98 15.22 -12.94 3.00
CA ARG A 98 16.57 -12.39 3.08
C ARG A 98 17.42 -13.32 3.96
N PRO A 99 18.63 -13.69 3.53
CA PRO A 99 19.52 -14.53 4.34
C PRO A 99 19.77 -13.84 5.68
N SER A 100 19.52 -14.57 6.77
CA SER A 100 19.96 -14.17 8.11
C SER A 100 21.25 -14.91 8.46
N PRO A 101 22.19 -14.30 9.18
CA PRO A 101 23.44 -14.98 9.55
C PRO A 101 23.17 -16.32 10.24
N GLY A 102 23.65 -17.42 9.64
CA GLY A 102 23.47 -18.78 10.17
C GLY A 102 22.11 -19.43 9.90
N VAL A 103 21.24 -18.82 9.10
CA VAL A 103 19.95 -19.40 8.67
C VAL A 103 19.96 -19.53 7.15
N GLU A 104 19.79 -20.76 6.67
CA GLU A 104 19.64 -21.03 5.24
C GLU A 104 18.41 -20.27 4.69
N PRO A 105 18.52 -19.63 3.51
CA PRO A 105 17.40 -18.93 2.91
C PRO A 105 16.23 -19.89 2.68
N VAL A 106 15.09 -19.60 3.28
CA VAL A 106 13.86 -20.36 3.02
C VAL A 106 13.11 -19.69 1.88
N THR A 107 12.73 -20.47 0.88
CA THR A 107 11.77 -20.05 -0.14
C THR A 107 10.38 -20.32 0.38
N ARG A 108 9.53 -19.28 0.41
CA ARG A 108 8.12 -19.39 0.78
C ARG A 108 7.25 -19.08 -0.42
N ILE A 109 6.25 -19.91 -0.65
CA ILE A 109 5.26 -19.67 -1.70
C ILE A 109 4.00 -19.12 -1.04
N LEU A 110 3.63 -17.90 -1.45
CA LEU A 110 2.43 -17.22 -0.98
C LEU A 110 1.29 -17.60 -1.92
N VAL A 111 0.29 -18.32 -1.43
CA VAL A 111 -0.81 -18.84 -2.25
C VAL A 111 -2.12 -18.18 -1.84
N TYR A 112 -2.81 -17.62 -2.82
CA TYR A 112 -4.15 -17.09 -2.68
C TYR A 112 -5.07 -17.93 -3.55
N THR A 113 -6.20 -18.36 -2.99
CA THR A 113 -7.23 -19.06 -3.75
C THR A 113 -8.57 -18.41 -3.56
N ALA A 114 -9.43 -18.47 -4.58
CA ALA A 114 -10.78 -17.93 -4.48
C ALA A 114 -11.77 -18.66 -5.39
N LYS A 115 -13.04 -18.66 -4.98
CA LYS A 115 -14.17 -19.00 -5.85
C LYS A 115 -15.12 -17.82 -5.91
N LEU A 116 -15.82 -17.68 -7.04
CA LEU A 116 -16.88 -16.70 -7.18
C LEU A 116 -18.20 -17.30 -6.69
N ALA A 117 -18.82 -16.67 -5.70
CA ALA A 117 -20.13 -17.04 -5.18
C ALA A 117 -20.97 -15.78 -4.93
N ASN A 118 -22.16 -15.71 -5.50
CA ASN A 118 -23.09 -14.58 -5.35
C ASN A 118 -22.44 -13.21 -5.67
N GLY A 119 -21.62 -13.16 -6.72
CA GLY A 119 -20.91 -11.94 -7.14
C GLY A 119 -19.73 -11.52 -6.26
N LYS A 120 -19.36 -12.32 -5.24
CA LYS A 120 -18.23 -12.09 -4.35
C LYS A 120 -17.17 -13.16 -4.54
N LEU A 121 -15.90 -12.78 -4.46
CA LEU A 121 -14.83 -13.74 -4.26
C LEU A 121 -14.84 -14.18 -2.80
N GLN A 122 -14.77 -15.49 -2.58
CA GLN A 122 -14.56 -16.11 -1.28
C GLN A 122 -13.29 -16.93 -1.38
N GLY A 123 -12.31 -16.63 -0.54
CA GLY A 123 -10.97 -17.16 -0.71
C GLY A 123 -10.19 -17.28 0.57
N ALA A 124 -9.04 -17.93 0.45
CA ALA A 124 -8.07 -18.12 1.52
C ALA A 124 -6.69 -17.70 1.03
N PHE A 125 -5.90 -17.15 1.94
CA PHE A 125 -4.47 -16.89 1.77
C PHE A 125 -3.71 -17.85 2.69
N GLU A 126 -2.69 -18.52 2.17
CA GLU A 126 -1.80 -19.35 2.95
C GLU A 126 -0.35 -19.19 2.50
N VAL A 127 0.57 -19.37 3.45
CA VAL A 127 1.95 -19.70 3.12
C VAL A 127 2.01 -21.21 2.95
N GLU A 128 2.54 -21.70 1.85
CA GLU A 128 2.65 -23.14 1.61
C GLU A 128 3.33 -23.84 2.81
N GLY A 129 2.71 -24.92 3.29
CA GLY A 129 3.16 -25.69 4.45
C GLY A 129 2.80 -25.09 5.83
N SER A 130 2.19 -23.90 5.91
CA SER A 130 1.82 -23.29 7.20
C SER A 130 0.56 -23.87 7.84
N ASN A 131 -0.35 -24.46 7.04
CA ASN A 131 -1.66 -24.97 7.47
C ASN A 131 -2.50 -23.96 8.30
N GLN A 132 -2.27 -22.66 8.10
CA GLN A 132 -3.01 -21.58 8.78
C GLN A 132 -3.57 -20.61 7.74
N PRO A 133 -4.68 -20.97 7.06
CA PRO A 133 -5.28 -20.10 6.07
C PRO A 133 -5.89 -18.85 6.74
N LEU A 134 -5.68 -17.70 6.11
CA LEU A 134 -6.40 -16.47 6.39
C LEU A 134 -7.53 -16.33 5.36
N GLU A 135 -8.77 -16.46 5.82
CA GLU A 135 -9.94 -16.27 4.98
C GLU A 135 -10.11 -14.79 4.58
N TRP A 136 -10.61 -14.60 3.37
CA TRP A 136 -10.87 -13.28 2.80
C TRP A 136 -12.05 -13.30 1.83
N THR A 137 -12.66 -12.12 1.68
CA THR A 137 -13.74 -11.90 0.71
C THR A 137 -13.42 -10.71 -0.17
N GLY A 138 -13.64 -10.83 -1.47
CA GLY A 138 -13.49 -9.76 -2.45
C GLY A 138 -14.84 -9.31 -3.00
N VAL A 139 -15.13 -8.01 -2.94
CA VAL A 139 -16.31 -7.41 -3.58
C VAL A 139 -15.87 -6.56 -4.77
N ARG A 140 -16.73 -6.32 -5.76
CA ARG A 140 -16.39 -5.40 -6.86
C ARG A 140 -16.04 -4.03 -6.30
N ALA A 141 -14.88 -3.52 -6.68
CA ALA A 141 -14.48 -2.18 -6.30
C ALA A 141 -15.45 -1.16 -6.91
N PRO A 142 -15.77 -0.07 -6.19
CA PRO A 142 -16.72 0.91 -6.66
C PRO A 142 -16.16 1.71 -7.83
N MET A 143 -17.05 2.06 -8.76
CA MET A 143 -16.74 3.02 -9.82
C MET A 143 -16.80 4.43 -9.24
N ILE A 144 -15.64 5.05 -9.09
CA ILE A 144 -15.53 6.46 -8.69
C ILE A 144 -15.54 7.30 -9.96
N LYS A 145 -16.64 8.03 -10.20
CA LYS A 145 -16.85 8.82 -11.42
C LYS A 145 -16.29 10.24 -11.33
N ASP A 146 -16.10 10.73 -10.10
CA ASP A 146 -15.61 12.07 -9.84
C ASP A 146 -14.24 12.29 -10.50
N THR A 147 -14.11 13.39 -11.22
CA THR A 147 -12.86 13.86 -11.81
C THR A 147 -12.65 15.31 -11.44
N ASP A 148 -11.39 15.73 -11.35
CA ASP A 148 -11.03 17.12 -11.12
C ASP A 148 -11.17 17.91 -12.43
N ASP A 149 -12.41 18.23 -12.77
CA ASP A 149 -12.80 19.00 -13.97
C ASP A 149 -12.77 20.52 -13.74
N GLY A 150 -12.43 20.97 -12.54
CA GLY A 150 -12.40 22.39 -12.16
C GLY A 150 -13.75 22.99 -11.76
N THR A 151 -14.82 22.19 -11.71
CA THR A 151 -16.17 22.67 -11.33
C THR A 151 -16.43 22.68 -9.83
N TRP A 152 -15.67 21.89 -9.07
CA TRP A 152 -15.78 21.73 -7.62
C TRP A 152 -15.59 23.05 -6.86
N GLN A 153 -16.57 23.37 -6.01
CA GLN A 153 -16.58 24.55 -5.17
C GLN A 153 -15.95 24.26 -3.80
N GLU A 154 -15.18 25.23 -3.29
CA GLU A 154 -14.56 25.13 -1.96
C GLU A 154 -15.58 25.44 -0.87
N GLY A 155 -15.70 24.54 0.10
CA GLY A 155 -16.44 24.78 1.34
C GLY A 155 -15.66 25.64 2.33
N MET A 156 -16.13 25.68 3.58
CA MET A 156 -15.40 26.34 4.65
C MET A 156 -14.18 25.51 5.09
N PRO A 157 -12.98 26.11 5.22
CA PRO A 157 -11.81 25.43 5.78
C PRO A 157 -12.01 25.08 7.26
N ILE A 158 -11.48 23.93 7.67
CA ILE A 158 -11.49 23.43 9.05
C ILE A 158 -10.06 23.09 9.45
N GLU A 159 -9.63 23.54 10.63
CA GLU A 159 -8.36 23.10 11.23
C GLU A 159 -8.57 21.75 11.92
N LEU A 160 -7.86 20.73 11.44
CA LEU A 160 -7.89 19.37 11.98
C LEU A 160 -7.00 19.20 13.22
N PHE A 161 -6.08 20.13 13.45
CA PHE A 161 -5.25 20.17 14.65
C PHE A 161 -5.40 21.53 15.34
N ASN A 162 -5.66 21.50 16.65
CA ASN A 162 -5.97 22.69 17.43
C ASN A 162 -4.75 23.36 18.09
N GLY A 163 -3.55 22.77 17.97
CA GLY A 163 -2.33 23.30 18.59
C GLY A 163 -2.15 22.95 20.08
N GLU A 164 -3.14 22.32 20.71
CA GLU A 164 -3.16 22.12 22.17
C GLU A 164 -3.18 20.65 22.57
N ASN A 165 -3.98 19.82 21.88
CA ASN A 165 -4.18 18.42 22.22
C ASN A 165 -4.62 17.59 21.00
N MET A 166 -4.85 16.29 21.22
CA MET A 166 -5.23 15.35 20.17
C MET A 166 -6.75 15.25 19.93
N THR A 167 -7.55 16.24 20.36
CA THR A 167 -9.00 16.21 20.12
C THR A 167 -9.28 16.07 18.62
N GLY A 168 -10.13 15.10 18.27
CA GLY A 168 -10.46 14.78 16.88
C GLY A 168 -9.56 13.71 16.24
N TRP A 169 -8.51 13.26 16.93
CA TRP A 169 -7.61 12.18 16.48
C TRP A 169 -7.76 10.94 17.34
N VAL A 170 -7.64 9.77 16.73
CA VAL A 170 -7.67 8.47 17.41
C VAL A 170 -6.58 7.56 16.85
N SER A 171 -6.09 6.63 17.66
CA SER A 171 -5.29 5.50 17.16
C SER A 171 -6.12 4.70 16.17
N TRP A 172 -5.54 4.35 15.01
CA TRP A 172 -6.29 3.66 13.95
C TRP A 172 -6.90 2.31 14.39
N ASP A 173 -6.21 1.59 15.28
CA ASP A 173 -6.64 0.28 15.82
C ASP A 173 -7.12 0.35 17.28
N GLY A 174 -7.26 1.56 17.82
CA GLY A 174 -7.68 1.79 19.20
C GLY A 174 -6.68 1.34 20.27
N ARG A 175 -5.44 0.94 19.91
CA ARG A 175 -4.41 0.60 20.91
C ARG A 175 -3.86 1.84 21.60
N GLU A 176 -3.63 1.69 22.89
CA GLU A 176 -2.97 2.65 23.77
C GLU A 176 -1.67 2.07 24.37
N PRO A 177 -0.66 2.90 24.72
CA PRO A 177 -0.61 4.33 24.46
C PRO A 177 -0.44 4.64 22.97
N VAL A 178 -1.12 5.69 22.48
CA VAL A 178 -1.03 6.12 21.06
C VAL A 178 0.38 6.54 20.65
N GLY A 179 1.20 7.02 21.60
CA GLY A 179 2.61 7.40 21.37
C GLY A 179 2.80 8.74 20.64
N TRP A 180 1.81 9.62 20.73
CA TRP A 180 1.84 11.00 20.25
C TRP A 180 1.67 11.98 21.41
N SER A 181 2.16 13.20 21.23
CA SER A 181 2.04 14.28 22.22
C SER A 181 1.97 15.64 21.51
N VAL A 182 1.56 16.68 22.21
CA VAL A 182 1.67 18.06 21.72
C VAL A 182 2.85 18.73 22.39
N LYS A 183 3.76 19.28 21.58
CA LYS A 183 4.97 19.98 22.02
C LYS A 183 5.11 21.28 21.24
N ASP A 184 5.25 22.40 21.95
CA ASP A 184 5.46 23.72 21.36
C ASP A 184 4.42 24.10 20.29
N GLY A 185 3.17 23.68 20.49
CA GLY A 185 2.07 23.91 19.54
C GLY A 185 2.06 22.99 18.33
N ALA A 186 2.86 21.91 18.32
CA ALA A 186 2.91 20.91 17.27
C ALA A 186 2.55 19.51 17.80
N LEU A 187 1.79 18.76 17.02
CA LEU A 187 1.52 17.34 17.24
C LEU A 187 2.76 16.53 16.83
N ALA A 188 3.31 15.75 17.76
CA ALA A 188 4.62 15.13 17.62
C ALA A 188 4.58 13.62 17.94
N SER A 189 5.24 12.83 17.09
CA SER A 189 5.61 11.44 17.38
C SER A 189 7.13 11.34 17.50
N THR A 190 7.61 10.45 18.39
CA THR A 190 9.04 10.13 18.52
C THR A 190 9.48 8.99 17.60
N GLY A 191 8.63 8.58 16.65
CA GLY A 191 8.87 7.41 15.78
C GLY A 191 8.54 6.08 16.43
N ARG A 192 7.72 6.09 17.48
CA ARG A 192 7.22 4.88 18.18
C ARG A 192 5.72 4.97 18.46
N GLY A 193 5.04 5.92 17.83
CA GLY A 193 3.59 6.09 17.93
C GLY A 193 2.87 5.15 16.97
N GLN A 194 1.60 4.89 17.24
CA GLN A 194 0.70 4.27 16.27
C GLN A 194 0.37 5.26 15.16
N ASP A 195 -0.14 4.79 14.02
CA ASP A 195 -0.78 5.69 13.08
C ASP A 195 -2.05 6.27 13.73
N ILE A 196 -2.27 7.56 13.51
CA ILE A 196 -3.46 8.25 14.01
C ILE A 196 -4.31 8.72 12.85
N VAL A 197 -5.62 8.76 13.05
CA VAL A 197 -6.58 9.15 12.03
C VAL A 197 -7.60 10.12 12.60
N THR A 198 -8.06 11.07 11.77
CA THR A 198 -9.16 11.94 12.14
C THR A 198 -10.46 11.16 12.33
N GLN A 199 -11.25 11.51 13.35
CA GLN A 199 -12.60 10.98 13.53
C GLN A 199 -13.55 11.40 12.40
N GLN A 200 -13.37 12.64 11.91
CA GLN A 200 -14.11 13.14 10.75
C GLN A 200 -13.61 12.48 9.46
N LYS A 201 -14.52 12.25 8.52
CA LYS A 201 -14.25 11.62 7.23
C LYS A 201 -14.55 12.59 6.10
N PHE A 202 -13.75 12.52 5.04
CA PHE A 202 -13.78 13.43 3.90
C PHE A 202 -13.75 12.64 2.60
N TRP A 203 -14.38 13.19 1.56
CA TRP A 203 -14.44 12.59 0.23
C TRP A 203 -13.51 13.29 -0.75
N ASN A 204 -13.96 14.43 -1.30
CA ASN A 204 -13.15 15.32 -2.13
C ASN A 204 -12.76 16.54 -1.31
N PHE A 205 -11.50 16.94 -1.36
CA PHE A 205 -10.99 18.01 -0.51
C PHE A 205 -9.68 18.62 -1.04
N LYS A 206 -9.37 19.79 -0.50
CA LYS A 206 -8.01 20.33 -0.42
C LYS A 206 -7.50 20.15 1.02
N LEU A 207 -6.24 19.77 1.17
CA LEU A 207 -5.58 19.56 2.45
C LEU A 207 -4.26 20.34 2.45
N HIS A 208 -4.10 21.23 3.42
CA HIS A 208 -2.84 21.90 3.72
C HIS A 208 -2.21 21.24 4.96
N VAL A 209 -0.94 20.88 4.89
CA VAL A 209 -0.18 20.28 5.99
C VAL A 209 1.15 20.99 6.14
N GLN A 210 1.49 21.39 7.38
CA GLN A 210 2.83 21.84 7.73
C GLN A 210 3.49 20.85 8.67
N PHE A 211 4.62 20.32 8.26
CA PHE A 211 5.34 19.27 8.97
C PHE A 211 6.84 19.55 9.03
N ARG A 212 7.53 18.90 9.97
CA ARG A 212 8.99 18.76 9.97
C ARG A 212 9.34 17.38 10.50
N LEU A 213 10.49 16.89 10.11
CA LEU A 213 10.98 15.57 10.49
C LEU A 213 12.45 15.63 10.87
N ALA A 214 12.87 14.72 11.75
CA ALA A 214 14.28 14.56 12.09
C ALA A 214 15.02 13.80 10.97
N GLN A 215 16.35 13.88 11.00
CA GLN A 215 17.20 13.13 10.07
C GLN A 215 16.91 11.62 10.15
N HIS A 216 16.92 10.94 9.01
CA HIS A 216 16.60 9.53 8.85
C HIS A 216 15.17 9.11 9.23
N SER A 217 14.25 10.07 9.31
CA SER A 217 12.85 9.80 9.62
C SER A 217 12.03 9.57 8.35
N ASN A 218 10.93 8.83 8.54
CA ASN A 218 9.90 8.55 7.56
C ASN A 218 8.54 8.70 8.26
N SER A 219 7.57 9.22 7.52
CA SER A 219 6.18 9.36 7.93
C SER A 219 5.33 9.46 6.66
N GLY A 220 4.05 9.75 6.78
CA GLY A 220 3.16 9.88 5.66
C GLY A 220 1.86 10.54 6.06
N VAL A 221 1.21 11.18 5.09
CA VAL A 221 -0.16 11.69 5.23
C VAL A 221 -1.06 10.85 4.34
N ALA A 222 -1.90 10.00 4.94
CA ALA A 222 -2.84 9.18 4.20
C ALA A 222 -4.15 9.94 3.94
N LEU A 223 -4.46 10.13 2.67
CA LEU A 223 -5.72 10.67 2.17
C LEU A 223 -6.79 9.59 2.24
N ARG A 224 -7.94 9.92 2.84
CA ARG A 224 -9.03 8.98 3.14
C ARG A 224 -8.58 7.71 3.86
N ASN A 225 -7.50 7.77 4.63
CA ASN A 225 -6.91 6.62 5.33
C ASN A 225 -6.46 5.48 4.39
N ARG A 226 -6.14 5.81 3.12
CA ARG A 226 -5.87 4.82 2.05
C ARG A 226 -4.74 5.19 1.10
N TYR A 227 -4.51 6.48 0.85
CA TYR A 227 -3.57 6.95 -0.17
C TYR A 227 -2.52 7.87 0.44
N GLU A 228 -1.32 7.36 0.59
CA GLU A 228 -0.22 8.01 1.30
C GLU A 228 0.54 8.98 0.39
N VAL A 229 0.56 10.25 0.79
CA VAL A 229 1.57 11.20 0.33
C VAL A 229 2.75 11.10 1.27
N GLN A 230 3.88 10.66 0.73
CA GLN A 230 5.05 10.24 1.48
C GLN A 230 5.81 11.40 2.11
N ILE A 231 6.22 11.26 3.38
CA ILE A 231 7.13 12.17 4.08
C ILE A 231 8.44 11.41 4.37
N LEU A 232 9.57 11.86 3.81
CA LEU A 232 10.84 11.16 3.96
C LEU A 232 12.02 12.13 4.01
N ASP A 233 13.00 11.85 4.87
CA ASP A 233 14.28 12.56 4.85
C ASP A 233 15.14 12.08 3.67
N ASP A 234 14.89 12.65 2.49
CA ASP A 234 15.61 12.33 1.25
C ASP A 234 16.10 13.56 0.47
N TYR A 235 16.27 14.69 1.16
CA TYR A 235 16.73 15.96 0.57
C TYR A 235 17.94 15.80 -0.36
N GLY A 236 17.83 16.40 -1.55
CA GLY A 236 18.88 16.39 -2.57
C GLY A 236 19.02 15.07 -3.33
N ARG A 237 18.18 14.06 -3.07
CA ARG A 237 18.18 12.79 -3.81
C ARG A 237 17.26 12.84 -5.03
N PRO A 238 17.59 12.12 -6.13
CA PRO A 238 16.68 11.96 -7.25
C PRO A 238 15.34 11.36 -6.81
N PRO A 239 14.20 11.94 -7.26
CA PRO A 239 12.89 11.47 -6.84
C PRO A 239 12.56 10.09 -7.43
N ASN A 240 11.84 9.28 -6.67
CA ASN A 240 11.20 8.05 -7.13
C ASN A 240 9.83 7.86 -6.44
N ALA A 241 9.14 6.74 -6.69
CA ALA A 241 7.80 6.48 -6.14
C ALA A 241 7.76 6.30 -4.61
N HIS A 242 8.91 6.27 -3.93
CA HIS A 242 9.02 6.22 -2.46
C HIS A 242 9.67 7.49 -1.87
N SER A 243 9.93 8.51 -2.68
CA SER A 243 10.50 9.79 -2.24
C SER A 243 9.48 10.71 -1.58
N ALA A 244 9.95 11.73 -0.86
CA ALA A 244 9.09 12.76 -0.28
C ALA A 244 8.21 13.43 -1.36
N GLY A 245 6.90 13.55 -1.10
CA GLY A 245 5.91 14.08 -2.03
C GLY A 245 5.39 13.08 -3.07
N ALA A 246 5.90 11.84 -3.10
CA ALA A 246 5.33 10.77 -3.90
C ALA A 246 3.93 10.37 -3.38
N LEU A 247 3.08 9.91 -4.30
CA LEU A 247 2.03 8.99 -3.91
C LEU A 247 2.68 7.61 -3.76
N TYR A 248 2.83 7.14 -2.52
CA TYR A 248 3.74 6.05 -2.18
C TYR A 248 3.54 4.80 -3.06
N SER A 249 4.63 4.36 -3.71
CA SER A 249 4.69 3.19 -4.61
C SER A 249 3.75 3.28 -5.84
N ARG A 250 3.21 4.48 -6.16
CA ARG A 250 2.29 4.69 -7.29
C ARG A 250 2.77 5.78 -8.24
N ILE A 251 3.00 6.98 -7.74
CA ILE A 251 3.31 8.15 -8.58
C ILE A 251 4.53 8.84 -7.98
N ALA A 252 5.63 8.82 -8.73
CA ALA A 252 6.83 9.59 -8.38
C ALA A 252 6.57 11.09 -8.55
N PRO A 253 7.09 11.95 -7.66
CA PRO A 253 7.04 13.39 -7.85
C PRO A 253 7.96 13.79 -9.01
N SER A 254 7.59 14.84 -9.74
CA SER A 254 8.38 15.35 -10.88
C SER A 254 9.75 15.89 -10.47
N GLU A 255 9.87 16.38 -9.24
CA GLU A 255 11.12 16.83 -8.63
C GLU A 255 11.09 16.58 -7.12
N ASN A 256 12.27 16.44 -6.51
CA ASN A 256 12.37 16.46 -5.05
C ASN A 256 12.36 17.93 -4.58
N ALA A 257 11.25 18.34 -3.97
CA ALA A 257 11.07 19.70 -3.43
C ALA A 257 11.23 19.78 -1.91
N SER A 258 11.78 18.73 -1.29
CA SER A 258 12.06 18.72 0.15
C SER A 258 13.11 19.75 0.55
N LYS A 259 13.20 20.00 1.85
CA LYS A 259 14.22 20.78 2.54
C LYS A 259 15.06 19.87 3.44
N PRO A 260 16.23 20.34 3.92
CA PRO A 260 16.98 19.64 4.94
C PRO A 260 16.14 19.29 6.18
N ALA A 261 16.47 18.18 6.84
CA ALA A 261 15.80 17.76 8.07
C ALA A 261 15.72 18.87 9.13
N ASN A 262 14.65 18.84 9.92
CA ASN A 262 14.25 19.82 10.94
C ASN A 262 13.74 21.17 10.42
N GLU A 263 13.74 21.41 9.12
CA GLU A 263 13.04 22.56 8.53
C GLU A 263 11.54 22.29 8.38
N TRP A 264 10.74 23.36 8.47
CA TRP A 264 9.32 23.26 8.22
C TRP A 264 9.04 23.20 6.72
N GLU A 265 8.26 22.19 6.36
CA GLU A 265 7.83 21.85 5.03
C GLU A 265 6.32 21.98 4.89
N THR A 266 5.83 22.01 3.65
CA THR A 266 4.41 22.19 3.35
C THR A 266 3.95 21.27 2.24
N TYR A 267 2.80 20.64 2.45
CA TYR A 267 2.00 20.04 1.39
C TYR A 267 0.70 20.80 1.22
N ASP A 268 0.36 21.13 -0.03
CA ASP A 268 -0.99 21.46 -0.45
C ASP A 268 -1.46 20.36 -1.41
N ILE A 269 -2.42 19.58 -0.97
CA ILE A 269 -2.92 18.40 -1.67
C ILE A 269 -4.35 18.66 -2.09
N ARG A 270 -4.69 18.35 -3.34
CA ARG A 270 -6.07 18.32 -3.83
C ARG A 270 -6.40 16.91 -4.26
N LEU A 271 -7.49 16.37 -3.72
CA LEU A 271 -8.00 15.06 -4.08
C LEU A 271 -9.46 15.16 -4.53
N VAL A 272 -9.72 14.72 -5.75
CA VAL A 272 -11.07 14.60 -6.32
C VAL A 272 -11.19 13.23 -6.98
N GLY A 273 -12.13 12.41 -6.52
CA GLY A 273 -12.28 11.04 -7.01
C GLY A 273 -10.98 10.23 -6.83
N ARG A 274 -10.30 9.92 -7.94
CA ARG A 274 -8.95 9.30 -7.91
C ARG A 274 -7.84 10.21 -8.45
N GLN A 275 -8.12 11.48 -8.70
CA GLN A 275 -7.13 12.43 -9.18
C GLN A 275 -6.53 13.20 -8.00
N VAL A 276 -5.23 13.05 -7.82
CA VAL A 276 -4.44 13.74 -6.80
C VAL A 276 -3.51 14.77 -7.44
N THR A 277 -3.49 15.97 -6.88
CA THR A 277 -2.47 16.99 -7.14
C THR A 277 -1.73 17.25 -5.84
N VAL A 278 -0.41 17.27 -5.89
CA VAL A 278 0.45 17.54 -4.73
C VAL A 278 1.35 18.73 -5.08
N VAL A 279 1.25 19.79 -4.27
CA VAL A 279 2.20 20.90 -4.24
C VAL A 279 3.07 20.73 -2.99
N PHE A 280 4.37 20.58 -3.19
CA PHE A 280 5.36 20.41 -2.14
C PHE A 280 6.25 21.66 -2.08
N ASN A 281 6.23 22.37 -0.95
CA ASN A 281 7.02 23.60 -0.76
C ASN A 281 6.83 24.62 -1.89
N GLY A 282 5.58 24.80 -2.34
CA GLY A 282 5.20 25.71 -3.42
C GLY A 282 5.44 25.19 -4.84
N LYS A 283 6.03 23.99 -5.01
CA LYS A 283 6.26 23.36 -6.31
C LYS A 283 5.23 22.27 -6.58
N LYS A 284 4.55 22.31 -7.73
CA LYS A 284 3.58 21.28 -8.11
C LYS A 284 4.32 20.04 -8.59
N VAL A 285 4.43 19.03 -7.73
CA VAL A 285 5.22 17.81 -7.97
C VAL A 285 4.40 16.65 -8.54
N ILE A 286 3.08 16.65 -8.31
CA ILE A 286 2.13 15.74 -8.96
C ILE A 286 0.96 16.59 -9.45
N GLU A 287 0.56 16.44 -10.72
CA GLU A 287 -0.56 17.16 -11.32
C GLU A 287 -1.61 16.18 -11.83
N LYS A 288 -2.79 16.18 -11.20
CA LYS A 288 -3.95 15.31 -11.52
C LYS A 288 -3.56 13.83 -11.76
N GLY A 289 -2.60 13.32 -10.99
CA GLY A 289 -2.18 11.93 -11.06
C GLY A 289 -3.33 11.00 -10.69
N VAL A 290 -3.51 9.91 -11.45
CA VAL A 290 -4.58 8.94 -11.20
C VAL A 290 -4.07 7.86 -10.25
N ILE A 291 -4.70 7.74 -9.09
CA ILE A 291 -4.35 6.76 -8.06
C ILE A 291 -4.69 5.34 -8.54
N ASP A 292 -3.67 4.52 -8.78
CA ASP A 292 -3.83 3.10 -9.16
C ASP A 292 -3.83 2.19 -7.91
N GLY A 293 -4.80 2.40 -7.02
CA GLY A 293 -5.07 1.57 -5.85
C GLY A 293 -4.52 2.07 -4.52
N LEU A 294 -4.73 1.26 -3.47
CA LEU A 294 -4.36 1.52 -2.07
C LEU A 294 -2.84 1.66 -1.88
N THR A 295 -2.38 2.42 -0.89
CA THR A 295 -0.96 2.46 -0.47
C THR A 295 -0.73 1.74 0.86
N ALA A 296 0.51 1.75 1.40
CA ALA A 296 0.90 0.99 2.58
C ALA A 296 0.08 1.34 3.84
N MET A 297 -0.30 2.61 4.00
CA MET A 297 -1.13 3.09 5.11
C MET A 297 -2.63 2.74 5.00
N ALA A 298 -3.08 1.97 4.00
CA ALA A 298 -4.49 1.62 3.88
C ALA A 298 -4.91 0.61 4.96
N HIS A 299 -5.91 1.00 5.78
CA HIS A 299 -6.46 0.12 6.82
C HIS A 299 -7.79 -0.54 6.41
N ASP A 300 -8.45 -0.01 5.39
CA ASP A 300 -9.60 -0.63 4.75
C ASP A 300 -9.55 -0.45 3.23
N ALA A 301 -10.28 -1.30 2.50
CA ALA A 301 -10.34 -1.28 1.04
C ALA A 301 -11.56 -0.50 0.50
N ASP A 302 -12.30 0.24 1.34
CA ASP A 302 -13.58 0.85 0.96
C ASP A 302 -13.39 2.15 0.17
N GLU A 303 -12.72 2.10 -1.00
CA GLU A 303 -12.30 3.27 -1.78
C GLU A 303 -13.48 4.17 -2.21
N GLY A 304 -14.71 3.64 -2.26
CA GLY A 304 -15.94 4.36 -2.59
C GLY A 304 -16.54 5.18 -1.44
N GLU A 305 -15.97 5.07 -0.24
CA GLU A 305 -16.48 5.73 0.96
C GLU A 305 -15.56 6.87 1.41
N PRO A 306 -16.11 7.95 2.04
CA PRO A 306 -15.31 8.94 2.74
C PRO A 306 -14.39 8.28 3.78
N GLY A 307 -13.21 8.88 4.00
CA GLY A 307 -12.22 8.40 4.97
C GLY A 307 -11.55 9.54 5.72
N GLY A 308 -10.90 9.23 6.84
CA GLY A 308 -10.17 10.23 7.63
C GLY A 308 -8.85 10.64 6.97
N ILE A 309 -8.19 11.64 7.55
CA ILE A 309 -6.79 11.95 7.26
C ILE A 309 -5.94 11.22 8.29
N ALA A 310 -4.97 10.41 7.85
CA ALA A 310 -4.10 9.67 8.76
C ALA A 310 -2.65 10.17 8.72
N LEU A 311 -1.95 10.04 9.84
CA LEU A 311 -0.54 10.39 9.98
C LEU A 311 0.24 9.18 10.48
N GLN A 312 1.36 8.87 9.81
CA GLN A 312 2.22 7.75 10.19
C GLN A 312 3.13 8.13 11.36
N GLY A 313 3.15 7.31 12.40
CA GLY A 313 3.80 7.63 13.67
C GLY A 313 5.01 6.77 14.06
N ASP A 314 5.33 5.73 13.31
CA ASP A 314 6.19 4.61 13.75
C ASP A 314 7.56 4.53 13.06
N HIS A 315 7.90 5.46 12.17
CA HIS A 315 9.15 5.43 11.37
C HIS A 315 10.09 6.62 11.56
N GLY A 316 10.09 7.22 12.74
CA GLY A 316 11.04 8.27 13.14
C GLY A 316 10.35 9.53 13.68
N PRO A 317 11.10 10.46 14.31
CA PRO A 317 10.51 11.68 14.83
C PRO A 317 9.93 12.59 13.74
N VAL A 318 8.67 12.98 13.93
CA VAL A 318 7.93 13.87 13.03
C VAL A 318 7.01 14.77 13.84
N GLU A 319 6.82 16.00 13.36
CA GLU A 319 5.95 16.99 13.97
C GLU A 319 5.06 17.67 12.93
N PHE A 320 3.81 17.96 13.31
CA PHE A 320 2.81 18.64 12.50
C PHE A 320 2.24 19.83 13.29
N ARG A 321 2.33 21.04 12.73
CA ARG A 321 1.84 22.25 13.44
C ARG A 321 0.57 22.85 12.86
N LYS A 322 0.24 22.52 11.61
CA LYS A 322 -0.96 23.02 10.95
C LYS A 322 -1.48 22.00 9.96
N ILE A 323 -2.75 21.64 10.09
CA ILE A 323 -3.44 20.69 9.23
C ILE A 323 -4.82 21.28 8.94
N THR A 324 -5.01 21.82 7.75
CA THR A 324 -6.25 22.51 7.37
C THR A 324 -6.89 21.77 6.21
N ILE A 325 -8.17 21.45 6.30
CA ILE A 325 -8.92 20.78 5.24
C ILE A 325 -10.07 21.65 4.74
N THR A 326 -10.26 21.68 3.43
CA THR A 326 -11.38 22.36 2.77
C THR A 326 -12.11 21.34 1.92
N SER A 327 -13.35 21.01 2.28
CA SER A 327 -14.17 20.09 1.48
C SER A 327 -14.46 20.67 0.10
N LEU A 328 -14.46 19.81 -0.92
CA LEU A 328 -14.82 20.16 -2.28
C LEU A 328 -16.22 19.63 -2.59
N MET A 329 -17.12 20.51 -2.97
CA MET A 329 -18.54 20.23 -3.17
C MET A 329 -18.91 20.43 -4.64
N ASN A 330 -19.74 19.54 -5.17
CA ASN A 330 -20.39 19.70 -6.46
C ASN A 330 -21.87 19.97 -6.17
N TYR A 331 -22.39 21.11 -6.64
CA TYR A 331 -23.75 21.58 -6.37
C TYR A 331 -24.66 21.39 -7.58
#